data_AF-A0A9Q1B090-F1
#
_entry.id   AF-A0A9Q1B090-F1
#
_cell.length_a   1.000
_cell.length_b   1.000
_cell.length_c   1.000
_cell.angle_alpha   90.00
_cell.angle_beta   90.00
_cell.angle_gamma   90.00
#
_symmetry.space_group_name_H-M   'P 1'
#
loop_
_entity.id
_entity.type
_entity.pdbx_description
1 polymer ?
#
loop_
_entity_poly.entity_id
_entity_poly.type
_entity_poly.pdbx_seq_one_letter_code
_entity_poly.pdbx_strand_id
1 'polypeptide(L)'
;MAGFVDLNLPYVQEKESLQKLVETAAHLGYSTVAINYVVDYEEKKKEIVKPVSPAELFSTLPLVQGKSKPIKILSRLTLVVSDPSHCNILRATSTNIKFYDIFAVFPKNGKLFHVACTTLDVDLVCIHVTEKLPFYIKRPSVNVAIDRGIYFELIYVPAIKDSTMRRYTISNALNLMQICRGKNIILSSAAEKPLQLRGPYDVANLGWLFGLSESNAKAAVSTNGRAVLLHGETRKTASGVVYTKKKPRTSEEDESSPASKKAKTAL
;
A
#
# COMPACT_ATOMS: atom_id res chain seq x y z
N MET A 1 5.92 -12.61 -13.22
CA MET A 1 5.04 -11.44 -13.43
C MET A 1 4.73 -10.79 -12.07
N ALA A 2 4.81 -9.47 -11.96
CA ALA A 2 4.47 -8.77 -10.72
C ALA A 2 2.98 -8.99 -10.37
N GLY A 3 2.67 -9.06 -9.08
CA GLY A 3 1.30 -9.15 -8.60
C GLY A 3 0.54 -7.83 -8.79
N PHE A 4 -0.79 -7.89 -8.81
CA PHE A 4 -1.60 -6.68 -8.65
C PHE A 4 -1.71 -6.35 -7.17
N VAL A 5 -1.65 -5.07 -6.84
CA VAL A 5 -1.69 -4.61 -5.45
C VAL A 5 -2.68 -3.47 -5.28
N ASP A 6 -3.30 -3.41 -4.10
CA ASP A 6 -4.00 -2.22 -3.63
C ASP A 6 -3.39 -1.82 -2.29
N LEU A 7 -2.80 -0.63 -2.23
CA LEU A 7 -2.02 -0.19 -1.06
C LEU A 7 -2.83 0.69 -0.11
N ASN A 8 -4.14 0.86 -0.30
CA ASN A 8 -4.95 1.75 0.53
C ASN A 8 -6.36 1.20 0.78
N LEU A 9 -6.50 0.28 1.73
CA LEU A 9 -7.81 0.00 2.32
C LEU A 9 -7.91 0.67 3.69
N PRO A 10 -8.85 1.60 3.93
CA PRO A 10 -8.98 2.26 5.22
C PRO A 10 -9.27 1.25 6.32
N TYR A 11 -8.59 1.36 7.45
CA TYR A 11 -8.90 0.57 8.63
C TYR A 11 -10.29 0.93 9.16
N VAL A 12 -11.12 -0.10 9.36
CA VAL A 12 -12.45 0.01 9.97
C VAL A 12 -12.45 -0.80 11.27
N GLN A 13 -13.05 -0.27 12.33
CA GLN A 13 -13.11 -0.95 13.64
C GLN A 13 -13.93 -2.25 13.57
N GLU A 14 -14.95 -2.27 12.72
CA GLU A 14 -15.78 -3.44 12.47
C GLU A 14 -15.03 -4.48 11.62
N LYS A 15 -14.68 -5.60 12.26
CA LYS A 15 -13.90 -6.68 11.64
C LYS A 15 -14.57 -7.29 10.42
N GLU A 16 -15.88 -7.53 10.47
CA GLU A 16 -16.63 -8.15 9.38
C GLU A 16 -16.59 -7.32 8.09
N SER A 17 -16.74 -6.00 8.22
CA SER A 17 -16.67 -5.08 7.09
C SER A 17 -15.28 -5.08 6.45
N LEU A 18 -14.23 -5.11 7.28
CA LEU A 18 -12.85 -5.21 6.81
C LEU A 18 -12.56 -6.56 6.14
N GLN A 19 -13.09 -7.66 6.69
CA GLN A 19 -12.96 -8.99 6.10
C GLN A 19 -13.60 -9.05 4.71
N LYS A 20 -14.85 -8.56 4.59
CA LYS A 20 -15.57 -8.49 3.30
C LYS A 20 -14.81 -7.67 2.25
N LEU A 21 -14.15 -6.57 2.65
CA LEU A 21 -13.30 -5.78 1.75
C LEU A 21 -12.11 -6.59 1.22
N VAL A 22 -11.41 -7.30 2.10
CA VAL A 22 -10.23 -8.11 1.73
C VAL A 22 -10.63 -9.32 0.86
N GLU A 23 -11.74 -9.98 1.19
CA GLU A 23 -12.30 -11.07 0.37
C GLU A 23 -12.67 -10.59 -1.03
N THR A 24 -13.33 -9.43 -1.12
CA THR A 24 -13.69 -8.82 -2.40
C THR A 24 -12.44 -8.47 -3.21
N ALA A 25 -11.39 -7.95 -2.57
CA ALA A 25 -10.12 -7.69 -3.22
C ALA A 25 -9.46 -8.98 -3.75
N ALA A 26 -9.50 -10.08 -2.97
CA ALA A 26 -8.98 -11.38 -3.39
C ALA A 26 -9.76 -11.93 -4.60
N HIS A 27 -11.09 -11.79 -4.60
CA HIS A 27 -11.96 -12.17 -5.71
C HIS A 27 -11.68 -11.34 -6.98
N LEU A 28 -11.42 -10.03 -6.84
CA LEU A 28 -11.05 -9.18 -7.97
C LEU A 28 -9.65 -9.47 -8.55
N GLY A 29 -8.85 -10.29 -7.87
CA GLY A 29 -7.51 -10.72 -8.33
C GLY A 29 -6.34 -9.91 -7.75
N TYR A 30 -6.56 -9.13 -6.68
CA TYR A 30 -5.47 -8.47 -5.97
C TYR A 30 -4.67 -9.49 -5.16
N SER A 31 -3.35 -9.48 -5.34
CA SER A 31 -2.44 -10.41 -4.66
C SER A 31 -1.91 -9.88 -3.33
N THR A 32 -1.81 -8.56 -3.21
CA THR A 32 -1.36 -7.89 -1.98
C THR A 32 -2.28 -6.73 -1.69
N VAL A 33 -2.67 -6.60 -0.43
CA VAL A 33 -3.53 -5.52 0.06
C VAL A 33 -2.88 -4.91 1.29
N ALA A 34 -2.89 -3.58 1.40
CA ALA A 34 -2.43 -2.88 2.60
C ALA A 34 -3.59 -2.20 3.34
N ILE A 35 -3.70 -2.49 4.63
CA ILE A 35 -4.64 -1.84 5.56
C ILE A 35 -4.01 -0.54 6.04
N ASN A 36 -4.65 0.57 5.74
CA ASN A 36 -4.20 1.92 6.00
C ASN A 36 -4.75 2.46 7.31
N TYR A 37 -3.85 2.85 8.20
CA TYR A 37 -4.15 3.51 9.46
C TYR A 37 -3.82 4.99 9.30
N VAL A 38 -4.84 5.84 9.37
CA VAL A 38 -4.68 7.29 9.21
C VAL A 38 -4.52 7.93 10.58
N VAL A 39 -3.44 8.67 10.76
CA VAL A 39 -3.19 9.46 11.97
C VAL A 39 -3.22 10.94 11.59
N ASP A 40 -4.22 11.64 12.12
CA ASP A 40 -4.33 13.09 12.05
C ASP A 40 -4.16 13.68 13.46
N TYR A 41 -3.19 14.57 13.60
CA TYR A 41 -2.82 15.20 14.86
C TYR A 41 -3.60 16.49 15.16
N GLU A 42 -4.40 16.99 14.22
CA GLU A 42 -5.31 18.10 14.49
C GLU A 42 -6.45 17.70 15.44
N GLU A 43 -6.89 16.43 15.40
CA GLU A 43 -8.13 15.97 16.04
C GLU A 43 -7.95 15.36 17.45
N LYS A 44 -6.98 15.84 18.24
CA LYS A 44 -6.48 15.26 19.52
C LYS A 44 -5.33 14.27 19.30
N LYS A 45 -4.46 14.14 20.30
CA LYS A 45 -3.28 13.27 20.34
C LYS A 45 -3.66 11.79 20.09
N LYS A 46 -3.86 11.41 18.83
CA LYS A 46 -4.01 10.01 18.42
C LYS A 46 -2.64 9.38 18.49
N GLU A 47 -2.49 8.41 19.39
CA GLU A 47 -1.29 7.60 19.45
C GLU A 47 -1.26 6.63 18.28
N ILE A 48 -0.04 6.30 17.82
CA ILE A 48 0.16 5.31 16.77
C ILE A 48 -0.09 3.95 17.41
N VAL A 49 -1.26 3.38 17.13
CA VAL A 49 -1.67 2.06 17.62
C VAL A 49 -0.86 0.99 16.90
N LYS A 50 -0.65 -0.16 17.54
CA LYS A 50 -0.08 -1.33 16.88
C LYS A 50 -1.07 -1.84 15.81
N PRO A 51 -0.61 -2.12 14.57
CA PRO A 51 -1.50 -2.63 13.53
C PRO A 51 -2.06 -4.00 13.92
N VAL A 52 -3.27 -4.30 13.46
CA VAL A 52 -3.91 -5.60 13.69
C VAL A 52 -3.16 -6.67 12.90
N SER A 53 -2.87 -7.79 13.56
CA SER A 53 -2.19 -8.92 12.91
C SER A 53 -3.13 -9.57 11.88
N PRO A 54 -2.66 -9.94 10.67
CA PRO A 54 -3.47 -10.69 9.71
C PRO A 54 -4.09 -11.97 10.28
N ALA A 55 -3.42 -12.63 11.24
CA ALA A 55 -3.90 -13.83 11.91
C ALA A 55 -5.09 -13.56 12.86
N GLU A 56 -5.25 -12.32 13.34
CA GLU A 56 -6.40 -11.91 14.15
C GLU A 56 -7.61 -11.54 13.28
N LEU A 57 -7.36 -11.22 12.00
CA LEU A 57 -8.40 -10.88 11.03
C LEU A 57 -8.97 -12.11 10.35
N PHE A 58 -8.15 -13.12 10.05
CA PHE A 58 -8.58 -14.31 9.34
C PHE A 58 -7.98 -15.57 9.97
N SER A 59 -8.82 -16.58 10.23
CA SER A 59 -8.35 -17.93 10.58
C SER A 59 -7.66 -18.58 9.39
N THR A 60 -8.20 -18.38 8.19
CA THR A 60 -7.63 -18.80 6.91
C THR A 60 -7.71 -17.64 5.93
N LEU A 61 -6.58 -17.26 5.33
CA LEU A 61 -6.54 -16.14 4.38
C LEU A 61 -7.27 -16.52 3.08
N PRO A 62 -8.04 -15.59 2.49
CA PRO A 62 -8.75 -15.87 1.25
C PRO A 62 -7.77 -16.09 0.09
N LEU A 63 -8.14 -17.03 -0.79
CA LEU A 63 -7.36 -17.35 -1.98
C LEU A 63 -7.66 -16.34 -3.10
N VAL A 64 -6.60 -15.89 -3.75
CA VAL A 64 -6.70 -14.93 -4.85
C VAL A 64 -7.17 -15.65 -6.11
N GLN A 65 -8.23 -15.11 -6.72
CA GLN A 65 -8.78 -15.65 -7.96
C GLN A 65 -7.72 -15.65 -9.08
N GLY A 66 -7.55 -16.79 -9.74
CA GLY A 66 -6.60 -16.98 -10.85
C GLY A 66 -5.16 -17.32 -10.46
N LYS A 67 -4.77 -17.23 -9.17
CA LYS A 67 -3.42 -17.63 -8.71
C LYS A 67 -3.41 -18.72 -7.64
N SER A 68 -4.57 -19.06 -7.05
CA SER A 68 -4.73 -20.07 -5.99
C SER A 68 -3.71 -19.93 -4.84
N LYS A 69 -3.30 -18.69 -4.56
CA LYS A 69 -2.39 -18.33 -3.47
C LYS A 69 -3.13 -17.45 -2.47
N PRO A 70 -2.83 -17.54 -1.16
CA PRO A 70 -3.44 -16.66 -0.18
C PRO A 70 -3.04 -15.21 -0.43
N ILE A 71 -3.95 -14.29 -0.16
CA ILE A 71 -3.69 -12.85 -0.26
C ILE A 71 -2.65 -12.41 0.78
N LYS A 72 -1.72 -11.54 0.40
CA LYS A 72 -0.76 -10.93 1.34
C LYS A 72 -1.38 -9.66 1.93
N ILE A 73 -1.65 -9.67 3.24
CA ILE A 73 -2.12 -8.50 3.97
C ILE A 73 -0.93 -7.77 4.59
N LEU A 74 -0.84 -6.47 4.36
CA LEU A 74 0.20 -5.60 4.89
C LEU A 74 -0.41 -4.48 5.74
N SER A 75 0.42 -3.89 6.58
CA SER A 75 0.06 -2.74 7.40
C SER A 75 0.68 -1.47 6.83
N ARG A 76 -0.13 -0.43 6.69
CA ARG A 76 0.29 0.88 6.21
C ARG A 76 -0.09 1.97 7.20
N LEU A 77 0.81 2.90 7.44
CA LEU A 77 0.56 4.12 8.21
C LEU A 77 0.50 5.31 7.26
N THR A 78 -0.57 6.10 7.30
CA THR A 78 -0.65 7.39 6.63
C THR A 78 -0.67 8.51 7.67
N LEU A 79 0.35 9.36 7.64
CA LEU A 79 0.44 10.52 8.52
C LEU A 79 -0.08 11.78 7.82
N VAL A 80 -1.10 12.43 8.38
CA VAL A 80 -1.56 13.75 7.96
C VAL A 80 -0.66 14.81 8.58
N VAL A 81 0.06 15.55 7.73
CA VAL A 81 1.03 16.56 8.16
C VAL A 81 0.52 17.95 7.81
N SER A 82 0.12 18.67 8.85
CA SER A 82 -0.26 20.08 8.80
C SER A 82 0.85 21.00 9.29
N ASP A 83 1.64 20.53 10.27
CA ASP A 83 2.75 21.25 10.88
C ASP A 83 4.09 20.50 10.74
N PRO A 84 5.23 21.22 10.63
CA PRO A 84 6.55 20.59 10.57
C PRO A 84 6.91 19.75 11.80
N SER A 85 6.31 20.03 12.96
CA SER A 85 6.50 19.27 14.19
C SER A 85 6.03 17.82 14.05
N HIS A 86 4.97 17.56 13.27
CA HIS A 86 4.46 16.20 13.05
C HIS A 86 5.49 15.33 12.30
N CYS A 87 6.32 15.91 11.44
CA CYS A 87 7.42 15.21 10.78
C CYS A 87 8.48 14.68 11.75
N ASN A 88 8.58 15.27 12.95
CA ASN A 88 9.52 14.78 13.96
C ASN A 88 9.12 13.42 14.50
N ILE A 89 7.85 13.01 14.42
CA ILE A 89 7.38 11.71 14.93
C ILE A 89 7.88 10.56 14.04
N LEU A 90 7.93 10.78 12.72
CA LEU A 90 8.52 9.83 11.78
C LEU A 90 10.04 9.72 11.98
N ARG A 91 10.71 10.81 12.36
CA ARG A 91 12.15 10.84 12.66
C ARG A 91 12.49 10.26 14.03
N ALA A 92 11.67 10.59 15.03
CA ALA A 92 11.76 10.11 16.39
C ALA A 92 11.13 8.72 16.47
N THR A 93 11.81 7.75 15.85
CA THR A 93 11.62 6.29 15.90
C THR A 93 10.71 5.81 17.05
N SER A 94 9.41 6.04 16.95
CA SER A 94 8.50 5.61 18.01
C SER A 94 8.34 4.10 17.89
N THR A 95 8.21 3.42 19.02
CA THR A 95 8.26 1.95 19.09
C THR A 95 7.22 1.28 18.20
N ASN A 96 6.03 1.90 18.06
CA ASN A 96 4.92 1.33 17.31
C ASN A 96 5.03 1.54 15.79
N ILE A 97 5.74 2.58 15.34
CA ILE A 97 5.93 2.88 13.91
C ILE A 97 6.64 1.71 13.19
N LYS A 98 7.56 1.02 13.86
CA LYS A 98 8.34 -0.10 13.29
C LYS A 98 7.48 -1.29 12.85
N PHE A 99 6.26 -1.44 13.38
CA PHE A 99 5.38 -2.54 13.00
C PHE A 99 4.77 -2.35 11.61
N TYR A 100 4.62 -1.11 11.15
CA TYR A 100 3.99 -0.79 9.86
C TYR A 100 4.94 -1.08 8.68
N ASP A 101 4.45 -1.79 7.67
CA ASP A 101 5.21 -2.17 6.46
C ASP A 101 5.46 -0.98 5.53
N ILE A 102 4.46 -0.11 5.36
CA ILE A 102 4.50 1.00 4.40
C ILE A 102 4.21 2.30 5.13
N PHE A 103 5.03 3.33 4.91
CA PHE A 103 4.80 4.67 5.44
C PHE A 103 4.40 5.61 4.31
N ALA A 104 3.25 6.23 4.49
CA ALA A 104 2.72 7.25 3.63
C ALA A 104 2.58 8.57 4.39
N VAL A 105 2.75 9.68 3.67
CA VAL A 105 2.54 11.01 4.21
C VAL A 105 1.53 11.77 3.36
N PHE A 106 0.63 12.47 4.03
CA PHE A 106 -0.37 13.33 3.42
C PHE A 106 -0.06 14.80 3.80
N PRO A 107 0.65 15.56 2.95
CA PRO A 107 1.03 16.94 3.25
C PRO A 107 -0.08 17.93 2.90
N LYS A 108 -0.50 18.77 3.86
CA LYS A 108 -1.50 19.83 3.62
C LYS A 108 -0.90 21.10 2.97
N ASN A 109 0.41 21.32 3.11
CA ASN A 109 1.10 22.54 2.66
C ASN A 109 2.23 22.25 1.66
N GLY A 110 2.47 23.17 0.72
CA GLY A 110 3.54 23.01 -0.28
C GLY A 110 4.95 22.94 0.31
N LYS A 111 5.19 23.61 1.45
CA LYS A 111 6.45 23.48 2.21
C LYS A 111 6.64 22.06 2.75
N LEU A 112 5.59 21.48 3.30
CA LEU A 112 5.60 20.12 3.84
C LEU A 112 5.69 19.07 2.74
N PHE A 113 5.06 19.31 1.59
CA PHE A 113 5.23 18.48 0.41
C PHE A 113 6.70 18.43 -0.03
N HIS A 114 7.41 19.56 -0.05
CA HIS A 114 8.83 19.58 -0.35
C HIS A 114 9.65 18.76 0.66
N VAL A 115 9.43 18.99 1.96
CA VAL A 115 10.11 18.24 3.05
C VAL A 115 9.86 16.73 2.95
N ALA A 116 8.62 16.32 2.64
CA ALA A 116 8.25 14.92 2.41
C ALA A 116 9.04 14.30 1.25
N CYS A 117 9.21 15.05 0.16
CA CYS A 117 9.95 14.58 -1.02
C CYS A 117 11.47 14.51 -0.79
N THR A 118 12.05 15.43 -0.02
CA THR A 118 13.52 15.60 0.05
C THR A 118 14.18 15.03 1.30
N THR A 119 13.56 15.20 2.47
CA THR A 119 14.21 14.93 3.76
C THR A 119 13.59 13.80 4.55
N LEU A 120 12.32 13.49 4.32
CA LEU A 120 11.59 12.51 5.11
C LEU A 120 11.80 11.11 4.54
N ASP A 121 11.91 10.11 5.41
CA ASP A 121 12.04 8.70 5.03
C ASP A 121 10.64 8.06 4.95
N VAL A 122 9.98 8.29 3.82
CA VAL A 122 8.65 7.76 3.49
C VAL A 122 8.68 6.95 2.21
N ASP A 123 7.75 6.02 2.08
CA ASP A 123 7.61 5.18 0.89
C ASP A 123 6.63 5.80 -0.12
N LEU A 124 5.58 6.46 0.41
CA LEU A 124 4.49 7.05 -0.35
C LEU A 124 4.24 8.51 0.04
N VAL A 125 3.93 9.33 -0.96
CA VAL A 125 3.37 10.68 -0.77
C VAL A 125 1.95 10.69 -1.34
N CYS A 126 0.96 10.84 -0.48
CA CYS A 126 -0.43 10.92 -0.84
C CYS A 126 -0.76 12.30 -1.38
N ILE A 127 -1.45 12.38 -2.51
CA ILE A 127 -1.89 13.65 -3.09
C ILE A 127 -3.39 13.81 -2.84
N HIS A 128 -3.78 14.99 -2.36
CA HIS A 128 -5.19 15.31 -2.16
C HIS A 128 -5.90 15.44 -3.51
N VAL A 129 -6.94 14.64 -3.72
CA VAL A 129 -7.68 14.54 -4.99
C VAL A 129 -9.16 14.90 -4.86
N THR A 130 -9.66 15.08 -3.65
CA THR A 130 -11.08 15.35 -3.36
C THR A 130 -11.45 16.83 -3.51
N GLU A 131 -10.48 17.74 -3.32
CA GLU A 131 -10.67 19.19 -3.42
C GLU A 131 -9.56 19.84 -4.24
N LYS A 132 -9.71 21.13 -4.55
CA LYS A 132 -8.66 21.90 -5.19
C LYS A 132 -7.41 21.88 -4.31
N LEU A 133 -6.28 21.43 -4.87
CA LEU A 133 -5.00 21.44 -4.16
C LEU A 133 -4.68 22.86 -3.66
N PRO A 134 -4.40 23.03 -2.36
CA PRO A 134 -4.14 24.35 -1.77
C PRO A 134 -2.76 24.90 -2.15
N PHE A 135 -1.92 24.10 -2.83
CA PHE A 135 -0.58 24.50 -3.28
C PHE A 135 -0.25 23.91 -4.65
N TYR A 136 0.71 24.54 -5.32
CA TYR A 136 1.26 24.03 -6.58
C TYR A 136 2.38 23.02 -6.32
N ILE A 137 2.31 21.89 -7.01
CA ILE A 137 3.36 20.88 -7.01
C ILE A 137 4.54 21.40 -7.85
N LYS A 138 5.74 21.40 -7.28
CA LYS A 138 6.96 21.90 -7.94
C LYS A 138 7.78 20.75 -8.52
N ARG A 139 8.19 20.88 -9.79
CA ARG A 139 9.06 19.90 -10.49
C ARG A 139 10.31 19.48 -9.71
N PRO A 140 11.09 20.40 -9.09
CA PRO A 140 12.30 20.00 -8.36
C PRO A 140 12.03 19.02 -7.22
N SER A 141 10.98 19.26 -6.41
CA SER A 141 10.60 18.35 -5.32
C SER A 141 10.22 16.96 -5.85
N VAL A 142 9.46 16.92 -6.94
CA VAL A 142 9.01 15.67 -7.57
C VAL A 142 10.18 14.87 -8.12
N ASN A 143 11.12 15.51 -8.82
CA ASN A 143 12.29 14.81 -9.36
C ASN A 143 13.14 14.18 -8.26
N VAL A 144 13.39 14.92 -7.16
CA VAL A 144 14.12 14.38 -6.01
C VAL A 144 13.39 13.19 -5.38
N ALA A 145 12.06 13.25 -5.26
CA ALA A 145 11.28 12.12 -4.76
C ALA A 145 11.40 10.88 -5.68
N ILE A 146 11.35 11.09 -6.99
CA ILE A 146 11.49 10.00 -7.99
C ILE A 146 12.86 9.34 -7.87
N ASP A 147 13.93 10.14 -7.77
CA ASP A 147 15.31 9.65 -7.67
C ASP A 147 15.55 8.90 -6.34
N ARG A 148 14.87 9.33 -5.26
CA ARG A 148 14.88 8.64 -3.96
C ARG A 148 14.04 7.35 -3.94
N GLY A 149 13.28 7.05 -5.00
CA GLY A 149 12.41 5.88 -5.05
C GLY A 149 11.08 6.05 -4.29
N ILE A 150 10.68 7.29 -4.00
CA ILE A 150 9.39 7.62 -3.39
C ILE A 150 8.31 7.63 -4.49
N TYR A 151 7.12 7.12 -4.15
CA TYR A 151 6.00 7.05 -5.08
C TYR A 151 4.86 8.00 -4.66
N PHE A 152 4.18 8.55 -5.65
CA PHE A 152 3.01 9.40 -5.46
C PHE A 152 1.75 8.56 -5.58
N GLU A 153 0.91 8.61 -4.55
CA GLU A 153 -0.37 7.90 -4.54
C GLU A 153 -1.51 8.81 -5.03
N LEU A 154 -2.30 8.27 -5.95
CA LEU A 154 -3.58 8.81 -6.37
C LEU A 154 -4.71 7.85 -6.01
N ILE A 155 -5.74 8.39 -5.38
CA ILE A 155 -6.91 7.63 -4.93
C ILE A 155 -8.02 7.76 -5.97
N TYR A 156 -8.55 6.64 -6.48
CA TYR A 156 -9.55 6.68 -7.56
C TYR A 156 -11.01 6.70 -7.07
N VAL A 157 -11.32 6.20 -5.86
CA VAL A 157 -12.70 6.09 -5.38
C VAL A 157 -13.46 7.43 -5.35
N PRO A 158 -12.85 8.59 -4.99
CA PRO A 158 -13.51 9.89 -5.10
C PRO A 158 -14.04 10.20 -6.50
N ALA A 159 -13.38 9.72 -7.56
CA ALA A 159 -13.85 9.90 -8.93
C ALA A 159 -15.13 9.10 -9.26
N ILE A 160 -15.40 8.03 -8.49
CA ILE A 160 -16.57 7.17 -8.67
C ILE A 160 -17.70 7.59 -7.72
N LYS A 161 -17.37 8.02 -6.49
CA LYS A 161 -18.33 8.31 -5.41
C LYS A 161 -19.20 9.52 -5.70
N ASP A 162 -18.61 10.62 -6.17
CA ASP A 162 -19.34 11.88 -6.39
C ASP A 162 -18.87 12.63 -7.64
N SER A 163 -19.81 13.33 -8.28
CA SER A 163 -19.56 14.09 -9.50
C SER A 163 -18.68 15.33 -9.29
N THR A 164 -18.77 16.00 -8.13
CA THR A 164 -17.96 17.18 -7.83
C THR A 164 -16.53 16.76 -7.51
N MET A 165 -16.36 15.72 -6.69
CA MET A 165 -15.05 15.14 -6.38
C MET A 165 -14.35 14.60 -7.64
N ARG A 166 -15.09 14.00 -8.57
CA ARG A 166 -14.57 13.53 -9.87
C ARG A 166 -13.84 14.62 -10.64
N ARG A 167 -14.40 15.83 -10.71
CA ARG A 167 -13.77 16.95 -11.41
C ARG A 167 -12.42 17.30 -10.78
N TYR A 168 -12.34 17.36 -9.45
CA TYR A 168 -11.10 17.65 -8.73
C TYR A 168 -10.08 16.52 -8.87
N THR A 169 -10.52 15.26 -8.80
CA THR A 169 -9.62 14.10 -8.91
C THR A 169 -8.95 14.06 -10.27
N ILE A 170 -9.73 14.23 -11.35
CA ILE A 170 -9.17 14.24 -12.71
C ILE A 170 -8.25 15.45 -12.92
N SER A 171 -8.68 16.66 -12.51
CA SER A 171 -7.87 17.87 -12.65
C SER A 171 -6.54 17.79 -11.91
N ASN A 172 -6.55 17.38 -10.63
CA ASN A 172 -5.35 17.24 -9.82
C ASN A 172 -4.43 16.12 -10.34
N ALA A 173 -4.99 15.01 -10.81
CA ALA A 173 -4.21 13.93 -11.41
C ALA A 173 -3.50 14.39 -12.70
N LEU A 174 -4.20 15.11 -13.59
CA LEU A 174 -3.60 15.66 -14.82
C LEU A 174 -2.49 16.68 -14.50
N ASN A 175 -2.70 17.55 -13.51
CA ASN A 175 -1.67 18.49 -13.05
C ASN A 175 -0.42 17.76 -12.53
N LEU A 176 -0.60 16.66 -11.79
CA LEU A 176 0.51 15.82 -11.36
C LEU A 176 1.22 15.16 -12.55
N MET A 177 0.47 14.61 -13.52
CA MET A 177 1.05 13.91 -14.67
C MET A 177 1.89 14.84 -15.55
N GLN A 178 1.49 16.10 -15.71
CA GLN A 178 2.29 17.10 -16.41
C GLN A 178 3.68 17.29 -15.77
N ILE A 179 3.76 17.15 -14.44
CA ILE A 179 4.97 17.34 -13.66
C ILE A 179 5.80 16.04 -13.61
N CYS A 180 5.21 14.93 -13.16
CA CYS A 180 5.87 13.63 -12.98
C CYS A 180 6.15 12.88 -14.30
N ARG A 181 5.47 13.25 -15.40
CA ARG A 181 5.49 12.53 -16.69
C ARG A 181 5.14 11.04 -16.53
N GLY A 182 4.23 10.72 -15.60
CA GLY A 182 3.76 9.36 -15.32
C GLY A 182 4.74 8.44 -14.57
N LYS A 183 5.87 8.98 -14.08
CA LYS A 183 6.83 8.21 -13.27
C LYS A 183 6.40 8.13 -11.81
N ASN A 184 6.70 6.99 -11.18
CA ASN A 184 6.48 6.70 -9.75
C ASN A 184 5.06 7.02 -9.26
N ILE A 185 4.05 6.65 -10.04
CA ILE A 185 2.64 6.83 -9.67
C ILE A 185 2.05 5.49 -9.22
N ILE A 186 1.22 5.51 -8.18
CA ILE A 186 0.42 4.38 -7.72
C ILE A 186 -1.05 4.78 -7.68
N LEU A 187 -1.90 3.86 -8.12
CA LEU A 187 -3.34 3.99 -8.02
C LEU A 187 -3.83 3.08 -6.89
N SER A 188 -4.55 3.66 -5.95
CA SER A 188 -5.13 2.92 -4.82
C SER A 188 -6.61 3.26 -4.67
N SER A 189 -7.36 2.39 -3.99
CA SER A 189 -8.81 2.56 -3.87
C SER A 189 -9.22 3.54 -2.77
N ALA A 190 -8.72 3.38 -1.54
CA ALA A 190 -9.31 3.96 -0.34
C ALA A 190 -10.81 3.62 -0.20
N ALA A 191 -11.20 2.41 -0.59
CA ALA A 191 -12.59 1.95 -0.58
C ALA A 191 -13.09 1.69 0.85
N GLU A 192 -14.16 2.37 1.25
CA GLU A 192 -14.88 2.12 2.52
C GLU A 192 -15.84 0.95 2.39
N LYS A 193 -16.33 0.68 1.16
CA LYS A 193 -17.33 -0.35 0.87
C LYS A 193 -16.83 -1.30 -0.23
N PRO A 194 -17.14 -2.60 -0.16
CA PRO A 194 -16.75 -3.57 -1.19
C PRO A 194 -17.13 -3.18 -2.62
N LEU A 195 -18.32 -2.57 -2.79
CA LEU A 195 -18.83 -2.12 -4.09
C LEU A 195 -18.02 -0.98 -4.73
N GLN A 196 -17.11 -0.33 -4.00
CA GLN A 196 -16.25 0.72 -4.51
C GLN A 196 -14.94 0.17 -5.11
N LEU A 197 -14.60 -1.09 -4.81
CA LEU A 197 -13.44 -1.76 -5.40
C LEU A 197 -13.69 -2.04 -6.89
N ARG A 198 -12.63 -1.98 -7.67
CA ARG A 198 -12.64 -2.27 -9.11
C ARG A 198 -11.55 -3.28 -9.42
N GLY A 199 -11.73 -4.06 -10.50
CA GLY A 199 -10.71 -4.98 -10.95
C GLY A 199 -9.43 -4.23 -11.32
N PRO A 200 -8.24 -4.84 -11.16
CA PRO A 200 -6.97 -4.16 -11.40
C PRO A 200 -6.81 -3.65 -12.84
N TYR A 201 -7.39 -4.34 -13.82
CA TYR A 201 -7.43 -3.88 -15.21
C TYR A 201 -8.34 -2.68 -15.42
N ASP A 202 -9.48 -2.61 -14.73
CA ASP A 202 -10.37 -1.44 -14.77
C ASP A 202 -9.70 -0.23 -14.11
N VAL A 203 -8.96 -0.45 -13.02
CA VAL A 203 -8.16 0.62 -12.39
C VAL A 203 -7.05 1.10 -13.32
N ALA A 204 -6.40 0.20 -14.06
CA ALA A 204 -5.44 0.60 -15.09
C ALA A 204 -6.09 1.45 -16.20
N ASN A 205 -7.33 1.12 -16.61
CA ASN A 205 -8.09 1.93 -17.57
C ASN A 205 -8.44 3.32 -16.99
N LEU A 206 -8.78 3.41 -15.70
CA LEU A 206 -8.94 4.71 -15.01
C LEU A 206 -7.62 5.51 -15.00
N GLY A 207 -6.48 4.83 -14.94
CA GLY A 207 -5.17 5.46 -15.08
C GLY A 207 -5.01 6.25 -16.38
N TRP A 208 -5.60 5.79 -17.48
CA TRP A 208 -5.58 6.53 -18.75
C TRP A 208 -6.34 7.84 -18.66
N LEU A 209 -7.51 7.84 -17.97
CA LEU A 209 -8.29 9.07 -17.72
C LEU A 209 -7.50 10.09 -16.89
N PHE A 210 -6.60 9.61 -16.03
CA PHE A 210 -5.69 10.45 -15.25
C PHE A 210 -4.46 10.93 -16.03
N GLY A 211 -4.33 10.58 -17.31
CA GLY A 211 -3.24 11.03 -18.18
C GLY A 211 -1.99 10.13 -18.14
N LEU A 212 -2.09 8.91 -17.60
CA LEU A 212 -1.02 7.91 -17.71
C LEU A 212 -1.03 7.26 -19.10
N SER A 213 0.15 6.87 -19.59
CA SER A 213 0.24 5.96 -20.73
C SER A 213 -0.21 4.55 -20.32
N GLU A 214 -0.55 3.72 -21.30
CA GLU A 214 -0.98 2.33 -21.05
C GLU A 214 0.01 1.53 -20.20
N SER A 215 1.29 1.61 -20.56
CA SER A 215 2.37 0.95 -19.83
C SER A 215 2.48 1.44 -18.38
N ASN A 216 2.41 2.76 -18.17
CA ASN A 216 2.53 3.36 -16.84
C ASN A 216 1.28 3.10 -15.99
N ALA A 217 0.09 3.09 -16.58
CA ALA A 217 -1.15 2.79 -15.88
C ALA A 217 -1.18 1.35 -15.37
N LYS A 218 -0.75 0.39 -16.20
CA LYS A 218 -0.58 -1.01 -15.78
C LYS A 218 0.54 -1.15 -14.73
N ALA A 219 1.62 -0.40 -14.87
CA ALA A 219 2.70 -0.39 -13.88
C ALA A 219 2.24 0.17 -12.52
N ALA A 220 1.37 1.19 -12.51
CA ALA A 220 0.87 1.84 -11.30
C ALA A 220 0.10 0.90 -10.36
N VAL A 221 -0.59 -0.11 -10.90
CA VAL A 221 -1.33 -1.13 -10.13
C VAL A 221 -0.53 -2.42 -9.88
N SER A 222 0.68 -2.53 -10.44
CA SER A 222 1.49 -3.75 -10.38
C SER A 222 2.95 -3.49 -10.04
N THR A 223 3.80 -3.18 -11.03
CA THR A 223 5.25 -3.06 -10.87
C THR A 223 5.64 -1.98 -9.87
N ASN A 224 5.01 -0.81 -9.91
CA ASN A 224 5.27 0.30 -8.99
C ASN A 224 4.88 -0.07 -7.56
N GLY A 225 3.77 -0.78 -7.42
CA GLY A 225 3.34 -1.35 -6.15
C GLY A 225 4.40 -2.27 -5.54
N ARG A 226 4.97 -3.19 -6.34
CA ARG A 226 6.09 -4.04 -5.90
C ARG A 226 7.31 -3.23 -5.48
N ALA A 227 7.65 -2.16 -6.20
CA ALA A 227 8.78 -1.31 -5.86
C ALA A 227 8.60 -0.61 -4.50
N VAL A 228 7.39 -0.13 -4.19
CA VAL A 228 7.07 0.45 -2.87
C VAL A 228 7.17 -0.57 -1.75
N LEU A 229 6.70 -1.81 -1.98
CA LEU A 229 6.85 -2.87 -0.99
C LEU A 229 8.33 -3.15 -0.68
N LEU A 230 9.17 -3.19 -1.72
CA LEU A 230 10.60 -3.38 -1.55
C LEU A 230 11.25 -2.19 -0.84
N HIS A 231 10.85 -0.96 -1.17
CA HIS A 231 11.34 0.24 -0.48
C HIS A 231 11.01 0.21 1.02
N GLY A 232 9.77 -0.16 1.39
CA GLY A 232 9.36 -0.34 2.78
C GLY A 232 10.15 -1.45 3.50
N GLU A 233 10.42 -2.57 2.82
CA GLU A 233 11.28 -3.65 3.35
C GLU A 233 12.72 -3.18 3.58
N THR A 234 13.29 -2.39 2.65
CA THR A 234 14.64 -1.82 2.80
C THR A 234 14.74 -0.78 3.91
N ARG A 235 13.65 -0.08 4.21
CA ARG A 235 13.55 0.88 5.33
C ARG A 235 13.41 0.17 6.68
N LYS A 236 12.72 -0.97 6.73
CA LYS A 236 12.63 -1.82 7.92
C LYS A 236 13.95 -2.51 8.25
N THR A 237 14.70 -2.86 7.21
CA THR A 237 16.03 -3.45 7.32
C THR A 237 17.09 -2.36 7.32
N ALA A 238 18.34 -2.66 7.67
CA ALA A 238 19.40 -1.67 7.75
C ALA A 238 19.94 -1.31 6.35
N SER A 239 19.08 -0.74 5.48
CA SER A 239 19.41 -0.18 4.17
C SER A 239 20.32 -1.05 3.29
N GLY A 240 20.02 -2.35 3.20
CA GLY A 240 20.74 -3.29 2.33
C GLY A 240 21.02 -4.67 2.92
N VAL A 241 20.87 -4.86 4.23
CA VAL A 241 21.10 -6.15 4.90
C VAL A 241 19.79 -6.73 5.45
N VAL A 242 19.33 -7.82 4.85
CA VAL A 242 18.12 -8.55 5.29
C VAL A 242 18.53 -9.72 6.19
N TYR A 243 18.27 -9.60 7.49
CA TYR A 243 18.47 -10.68 8.45
C TYR A 243 17.19 -11.51 8.61
N THR A 244 17.18 -12.75 8.10
CA THR A 244 16.09 -13.71 8.32
C THR A 244 16.57 -14.91 9.11
N LYS A 245 15.94 -15.16 10.27
CA LYS A 245 16.13 -16.41 11.01
C LYS A 245 15.23 -17.50 10.42
N LYS A 246 15.78 -18.32 9.52
CA LYS A 246 15.06 -19.49 8.99
C LYS A 246 14.89 -20.50 10.13
N LYS A 247 13.65 -20.69 10.60
CA LYS A 247 13.33 -21.85 11.46
C LYS A 247 13.18 -23.08 10.54
N PRO A 248 13.88 -24.19 10.80
CA PRO A 248 13.60 -25.44 10.10
C PRO A 248 12.16 -25.87 10.40
N ARG A 249 11.44 -26.35 9.39
CA ARG A 249 10.15 -27.01 9.60
C ARG A 249 10.43 -28.30 10.35
N THR A 250 9.94 -28.43 11.58
CA THR A 250 9.88 -29.71 12.28
C THR A 250 8.92 -30.62 11.50
N SER A 251 9.44 -31.76 11.06
CA SER A 251 8.69 -32.84 10.44
C SER A 251 8.15 -33.76 11.53
N GLU A 252 7.01 -33.39 12.09
CA GLU A 252 6.13 -34.22 12.93
C GLU A 252 4.73 -33.73 12.55
N GLU A 253 3.84 -34.47 11.88
CA GLU A 253 3.39 -35.84 12.06
C GLU A 253 3.01 -36.46 10.70
N ASP A 254 3.58 -37.62 10.36
CA ASP A 254 3.06 -38.53 9.34
C ASP A 254 3.58 -39.95 9.67
N GLU A 255 3.27 -40.45 10.88
CA GLU A 255 3.33 -41.89 11.16
C GLU A 255 1.91 -42.46 11.17
N SER A 256 1.37 -42.71 9.98
CA SER A 256 0.42 -43.81 9.79
C SER A 256 0.44 -44.33 8.34
N SER A 257 1.45 -45.15 8.02
CA SER A 257 1.29 -46.18 6.97
C SER A 257 2.24 -47.36 7.20
N PRO A 258 1.85 -48.59 6.81
CA PRO A 258 2.21 -49.82 7.53
C PRO A 258 3.53 -50.46 7.08
N ALA A 259 4.10 -51.24 7.99
CA ALA A 259 5.38 -51.92 7.86
C ALA A 259 5.52 -52.81 6.59
N SER A 260 6.46 -52.45 5.73
CA SER A 260 6.96 -53.31 4.64
C SER A 260 7.82 -54.44 5.22
N LYS A 261 7.36 -55.68 5.10
CA LYS A 261 8.11 -56.91 5.44
C LYS A 261 9.37 -57.01 4.57
N LYS A 262 10.55 -57.11 5.21
CA LYS A 262 11.82 -57.46 4.54
C LYS A 262 11.76 -58.91 4.04
N ALA A 263 11.98 -59.13 2.76
CA ALA A 263 12.37 -60.44 2.22
C ALA A 263 13.89 -60.60 2.41
N LYS A 264 14.31 -61.68 3.08
CA LYS A 264 15.71 -62.15 3.12
C LYS A 264 16.02 -62.80 1.79
N THR A 265 17.06 -62.33 1.09
CA THR A 265 17.66 -63.06 -0.03
C THR A 265 18.86 -63.83 0.52
N ALA A 266 18.78 -65.16 0.43
CA ALA A 266 19.91 -66.05 0.59
C ALA A 266 20.24 -66.62 -0.79
N LEU A 267 21.48 -66.40 -1.23
CA LEU A 267 22.35 -67.31 -1.98
C LEU A 267 23.71 -66.62 -2.17
#